data_AF-A0A1C3NYR9-F1
#
_entry.id   AF-A0A1C3NYR9-F1
#
_cell.length_a   1.000
_cell.length_b   1.000
_cell.length_c   1.000
_cell.angle_alpha   90.00
_cell.angle_beta   90.00
_cell.angle_gamma   90.00
#
_symmetry.space_group_name_H-M   'P 1'
#
loop_
_entity.id
_entity.type
_entity.pdbx_description
1 polymer ?
#
loop_
_entity_poly.entity_id
_entity_poly.type
_entity_poly.pdbx_seq_one_letter_code
_entity_poly.pdbx_strand_id
1 'polypeptide(L)'
;MANAAIDLDAARRQGVTVCGTTGSGNAMPELTIGMIIALTRHFAQEDAAIRAGGWQHTIGPGLSGHTLGVVGLGRLGTPVARLAQAFGMSVIAWSPHLTAERAAPHDVRAVSKRELFTDSDVITIHMPLSETTRGLIGAADLALMKPSAYLVNTSRGPIVDESALLEVLREQHIAGAGLDVYDVEPLPIDHPLRTLRNTLLLPHIGYVTTDGYRTFYKQIIEDILAWHEGTPVRVL
;
A
#
# COMPACT_ATOMS: atom_id res chain seq x y z
N MET A 1 -16.76 -2.62 8.82
CA MET A 1 -15.31 -2.86 8.57
C MET A 1 -14.80 -3.56 9.82
N ALA A 2 -14.31 -4.78 9.72
CA ALA A 2 -13.76 -5.48 10.90
C ALA A 2 -12.27 -5.14 11.01
N ASN A 3 -11.86 -4.56 12.14
CA ASN A 3 -10.45 -4.38 12.44
C ASN A 3 -9.88 -5.73 12.91
N ALA A 4 -8.95 -6.31 12.16
CA ALA A 4 -8.35 -7.60 12.50
C ALA A 4 -7.58 -7.61 13.83
N ALA A 5 -7.30 -6.44 14.42
CA ALA A 5 -6.75 -6.31 15.76
C ALA A 5 -7.77 -6.61 16.88
N ILE A 6 -9.07 -6.74 16.57
CA ILE A 6 -10.13 -7.02 17.54
C ILE A 6 -10.68 -8.42 17.29
N ASP A 7 -10.56 -9.31 18.28
CA ASP A 7 -11.24 -10.61 18.29
C ASP A 7 -12.73 -10.40 18.61
N LEU A 8 -13.55 -10.30 17.57
CA LEU A 8 -14.99 -10.08 17.68
C LEU A 8 -15.71 -11.24 18.36
N ASP A 9 -15.22 -12.47 18.20
CA ASP A 9 -15.86 -13.63 18.81
C ASP A 9 -15.56 -13.70 20.31
N ALA A 10 -14.34 -13.36 20.73
CA ALA A 10 -14.01 -13.18 22.14
C ALA A 10 -14.81 -12.04 22.77
N ALA A 11 -14.94 -10.90 22.08
CA ALA A 11 -15.73 -9.77 22.54
C ALA A 11 -17.20 -10.17 22.78
N ARG A 12 -17.81 -10.87 21.80
CA ARG A 12 -19.19 -11.39 21.94
C ARG A 12 -19.33 -12.37 23.11
N ARG A 13 -18.39 -13.30 23.29
CA ARG A 13 -18.39 -14.25 24.42
C ARG A 13 -18.31 -13.55 25.79
N GLN A 14 -17.71 -12.37 25.85
CA GLN A 14 -17.57 -11.57 27.07
C GLN A 14 -18.66 -10.49 27.21
N GLY A 15 -19.64 -10.45 26.30
CA GLY A 15 -20.69 -9.42 26.32
C GLY A 15 -20.20 -8.00 26.01
N VAL A 16 -19.04 -7.86 25.37
CA VAL A 16 -18.47 -6.58 24.97
C VAL A 16 -19.06 -6.15 23.64
N THR A 17 -19.80 -5.05 23.61
CA THR A 17 -20.28 -4.44 22.37
C THR A 17 -19.12 -3.82 21.61
N VAL A 18 -18.99 -4.17 20.32
CA VAL A 18 -18.01 -3.57 19.43
C VAL A 18 -18.76 -2.78 18.36
N CYS A 19 -18.48 -1.48 18.27
CA CYS A 19 -19.00 -0.60 17.22
C CYS A 19 -17.88 -0.20 16.28
N GLY A 20 -18.22 0.12 15.04
CA GLY A 20 -17.27 0.59 14.04
C GLY A 20 -17.73 1.87 13.35
N THR A 21 -16.79 2.55 12.71
CA THR A 21 -17.09 3.72 11.88
C THR A 21 -17.35 3.32 10.44
N THR A 22 -18.06 4.16 9.70
CA THR A 22 -18.05 4.11 8.24
C THR A 22 -16.65 4.42 7.72
N GLY A 23 -16.24 3.78 6.62
CA GLY A 23 -14.90 3.97 6.06
C GLY A 23 -14.63 5.39 5.55
N SER A 24 -13.37 5.79 5.55
CA SER A 24 -12.92 7.11 5.07
C SER A 24 -12.58 7.09 3.57
N GLY A 25 -13.58 7.28 2.71
CA GLY A 25 -13.39 7.64 1.30
C GLY A 25 -12.33 6.86 0.50
N ASN A 26 -11.70 7.54 -0.46
CA ASN A 26 -10.75 7.01 -1.44
C ASN A 26 -9.31 7.57 -1.27
N ALA A 27 -8.91 7.95 -0.05
CA ALA A 27 -7.58 8.54 0.21
C ALA A 27 -6.40 7.57 -0.07
N MET A 28 -6.61 6.26 0.12
CA MET A 28 -5.58 5.24 -0.10
C MET A 28 -5.05 5.20 -1.54
N PRO A 29 -5.91 5.14 -2.58
CA PRO A 29 -5.46 5.27 -3.97
C PRO A 29 -4.66 6.55 -4.26
N GLU A 30 -5.06 7.68 -3.69
CA GLU A 30 -4.37 8.97 -3.86
C GLU A 30 -2.96 8.91 -3.26
N LEU A 31 -2.84 8.41 -2.03
CA LEU A 31 -1.54 8.22 -1.38
C LEU A 31 -0.64 7.29 -2.20
N THR A 32 -1.18 6.17 -2.69
CA THR A 32 -0.41 5.18 -3.46
C THR A 32 0.20 5.82 -4.71
N ILE A 33 -0.60 6.55 -5.49
CA ILE A 33 -0.13 7.23 -6.70
C ILE A 33 0.86 8.35 -6.35
N GLY A 34 0.58 9.12 -5.29
CA GLY A 34 1.50 10.13 -4.78
C GLY A 34 2.87 9.54 -4.41
N MET A 35 2.88 8.38 -3.74
CA MET A 35 4.11 7.64 -3.42
C MET A 35 4.82 7.13 -4.68
N ILE A 36 4.11 6.61 -5.67
CA ILE A 36 4.71 6.16 -6.94
C ILE A 36 5.43 7.32 -7.62
N ILE A 37 4.79 8.50 -7.70
CA ILE A 37 5.40 9.69 -8.30
C ILE A 37 6.61 10.15 -7.46
N ALA A 38 6.43 10.29 -6.15
CA ALA A 38 7.47 10.79 -5.25
C ALA A 38 8.69 9.88 -5.22
N LEU A 39 8.50 8.56 -5.27
CA LEU A 39 9.56 7.56 -5.31
C LEU A 39 10.30 7.58 -6.64
N THR A 40 9.58 7.51 -7.76
CA THR A 40 10.19 7.45 -9.11
C THR A 40 10.88 8.77 -9.49
N ARG A 41 10.48 9.90 -8.90
CA ARG A 41 11.06 11.22 -9.15
C ARG A 41 11.90 11.75 -8.00
N HIS A 42 12.23 10.91 -7.02
CA HIS A 42 13.14 11.22 -5.90
C HIS A 42 12.79 12.50 -5.12
N PHE A 43 11.50 12.73 -4.87
CA PHE A 43 11.02 13.98 -4.25
C PHE A 43 11.68 14.26 -2.90
N ALA A 44 11.83 13.24 -2.05
CA ALA A 44 12.43 13.41 -0.73
C ALA A 44 13.91 13.83 -0.82
N GLN A 45 14.65 13.24 -1.75
CA GLN A 45 16.07 13.54 -1.97
C GLN A 45 16.24 14.95 -2.56
N GLU A 46 15.45 15.30 -3.57
CA GLU A 46 15.50 16.62 -4.22
C GLU A 46 15.05 17.76 -3.29
N ASP A 47 13.99 17.55 -2.49
CA ASP A 47 13.57 18.53 -1.46
C ASP A 47 14.66 18.75 -0.41
N ALA A 48 15.27 17.67 0.09
CA ALA A 48 16.37 17.75 1.04
C ALA A 48 17.59 18.48 0.44
N ALA A 49 17.93 18.22 -0.82
CA ALA A 49 19.06 18.84 -1.51
C ALA A 49 18.89 20.37 -1.63
N ILE A 50 17.72 20.85 -2.09
CA ILE A 50 17.44 22.29 -2.19
C ILE A 50 17.49 22.96 -0.81
N ARG A 51 16.93 22.33 0.24
CA ARG A 51 16.98 22.88 1.61
C ARG A 51 18.39 22.97 2.17
N ALA A 52 19.29 22.09 1.74
CA ALA A 52 20.70 22.11 2.11
C ALA A 52 21.55 23.10 1.27
N GLY A 53 20.94 23.88 0.37
CA GLY A 53 21.63 24.82 -0.52
C GLY A 53 22.17 24.20 -1.81
N GLY A 54 21.80 22.95 -2.11
CA GLY A 54 22.09 22.28 -3.37
C GLY A 54 21.09 22.60 -4.48
N TRP A 55 21.11 21.79 -5.54
CA TRP A 55 20.18 21.87 -6.68
C TRP A 55 19.80 20.45 -7.15
N GLN A 56 19.51 20.25 -8.44
CA GLN A 56 19.14 18.97 -9.03
C GLN A 56 20.31 17.99 -9.12
N HIS A 57 20.11 16.74 -8.63
CA HIS A 57 21.13 15.70 -8.64
C HIS A 57 20.65 14.32 -9.10
N THR A 58 19.34 14.07 -9.16
CA THR A 58 18.77 12.78 -9.52
C THR A 58 18.11 12.79 -10.91
N ILE A 59 17.95 11.59 -11.47
CA ILE A 59 17.23 11.35 -12.72
C ILE A 59 16.30 10.18 -12.47
N GLY A 60 15.01 10.41 -12.69
CA GLY A 60 13.95 9.42 -12.49
C GLY A 60 13.06 9.28 -13.73
N PRO A 61 12.43 8.12 -13.94
CA PRO A 61 11.56 7.91 -15.10
C PRO A 61 10.26 8.72 -14.98
N GLY A 62 9.66 9.03 -16.13
CA GLY A 62 8.25 9.41 -16.19
C GLY A 62 7.35 8.17 -16.10
N LEU A 63 6.05 8.36 -15.83
CA LEU A 63 5.10 7.23 -15.74
C LEU A 63 4.53 6.82 -17.11
N SER A 64 4.28 7.77 -18.00
CA SER A 64 3.69 7.49 -19.32
C SER A 64 4.52 6.46 -20.10
N GLY A 65 3.84 5.50 -20.71
CA GLY A 65 4.46 4.41 -21.48
C GLY A 65 5.06 3.27 -20.64
N HIS A 66 5.09 3.38 -19.31
CA HIS A 66 5.56 2.32 -18.42
C HIS A 66 4.41 1.43 -17.95
N THR A 67 4.76 0.29 -17.35
CA THR A 67 3.80 -0.72 -16.87
C THR A 67 3.67 -0.69 -15.36
N LEU A 68 2.43 -0.54 -14.87
CA LEU A 68 2.08 -0.75 -13.47
C LEU A 68 1.56 -2.19 -13.28
N GLY A 69 2.23 -2.95 -12.41
CA GLY A 69 1.77 -4.23 -11.88
C GLY A 69 0.96 -4.04 -10.62
N VAL A 70 -0.29 -4.50 -10.61
CA VAL A 70 -1.20 -4.41 -9.46
C VAL A 70 -1.38 -5.79 -8.82
N VAL A 71 -0.82 -5.99 -7.63
CA VAL A 71 -1.05 -7.18 -6.81
C VAL A 71 -2.33 -6.97 -6.01
N GLY A 72 -3.46 -7.48 -6.51
CA GLY A 72 -4.78 -7.32 -5.92
C GLY A 72 -5.65 -6.26 -6.61
N LEU A 73 -6.39 -6.65 -7.65
CA LEU A 73 -7.34 -5.78 -8.37
C LEU A 73 -8.72 -5.74 -7.68
N GLY A 74 -8.74 -5.23 -6.45
CA GLY A 74 -9.94 -5.12 -5.62
C GLY A 74 -10.37 -3.67 -5.37
N ARG A 75 -11.05 -3.44 -4.24
CA ARG A 75 -11.57 -2.12 -3.83
C ARG A 75 -10.53 -0.99 -3.85
N LEU A 76 -9.27 -1.30 -3.52
CA LEU A 76 -8.16 -0.32 -3.51
C LEU A 76 -7.34 -0.36 -4.80
N GLY A 77 -7.06 -1.56 -5.35
CA GLY A 77 -6.26 -1.70 -6.56
C GLY A 77 -6.94 -1.18 -7.83
N THR A 78 -8.26 -1.32 -7.96
CA THR A 78 -8.99 -0.83 -9.14
C THR A 78 -8.91 0.70 -9.30
N PRO A 79 -9.18 1.53 -8.26
CA PRO A 79 -8.96 2.97 -8.38
C PRO A 79 -7.50 3.36 -8.66
N VAL A 80 -6.52 2.65 -8.09
CA VAL A 80 -5.10 2.90 -8.39
C VAL A 80 -4.77 2.61 -9.86
N ALA A 81 -5.24 1.48 -10.39
CA ALA A 81 -5.11 1.15 -11.81
C ALA A 81 -5.68 2.26 -12.71
N ARG A 82 -6.88 2.75 -12.39
CA ARG A 82 -7.54 3.83 -13.13
C ARG A 82 -6.74 5.13 -13.12
N LEU A 83 -6.18 5.50 -11.97
CA LEU A 83 -5.33 6.69 -11.86
C LEU A 83 -4.05 6.52 -12.67
N ALA A 84 -3.40 5.36 -12.61
CA ALA A 84 -2.19 5.08 -13.38
C ALA A 84 -2.43 5.13 -14.91
N GLN A 85 -3.56 4.61 -15.39
CA GLN A 85 -3.99 4.74 -16.79
C GLN A 85 -4.15 6.21 -17.20
N ALA A 86 -4.65 7.08 -16.32
CA ALA A 86 -4.75 8.51 -16.58
C ALA A 86 -3.37 9.19 -16.72
N PHE A 87 -2.30 8.61 -16.16
CA PHE A 87 -0.91 9.01 -16.40
C PHE A 87 -0.29 8.37 -17.64
N GLY A 88 -1.05 7.59 -18.42
CA GLY A 88 -0.58 6.91 -19.63
C GLY A 88 0.19 5.61 -19.37
N MET A 89 0.02 5.00 -18.20
CA MET A 89 0.61 3.68 -17.91
C MET A 89 -0.23 2.55 -18.51
N SER A 90 0.43 1.48 -18.92
CA SER A 90 -0.22 0.18 -19.12
C SER A 90 -0.40 -0.50 -17.77
N VAL A 91 -1.52 -1.21 -17.55
CA VAL A 91 -1.77 -1.87 -16.26
C VAL A 91 -1.98 -3.36 -16.45
N ILE A 92 -1.17 -4.13 -15.72
CA ILE A 92 -1.31 -5.58 -15.56
C ILE A 92 -1.63 -5.89 -14.10
N ALA A 93 -2.38 -6.95 -13.85
CA ALA A 93 -2.75 -7.31 -12.48
C ALA A 93 -2.72 -8.81 -12.23
N TRP A 94 -2.47 -9.16 -10.98
CA TRP A 94 -2.55 -10.52 -10.50
C TRP A 94 -3.15 -10.56 -9.10
N SER A 95 -3.95 -11.58 -8.82
CA SER A 95 -4.25 -12.09 -7.49
C SER A 95 -4.62 -13.57 -7.62
N PRO A 96 -4.62 -14.37 -6.54
CA PRO A 96 -4.85 -15.82 -6.63
C PRO A 96 -6.12 -16.26 -7.39
N HIS A 97 -7.15 -15.40 -7.42
CA HIS A 97 -8.44 -15.69 -8.06
C HIS A 97 -8.85 -14.61 -9.08
N LEU A 98 -7.88 -13.84 -9.61
CA LEU A 98 -8.17 -12.87 -10.65
C LEU A 98 -8.32 -13.60 -11.99
N THR A 99 -9.40 -13.29 -12.72
CA THR A 99 -9.64 -13.78 -14.07
C THR A 99 -9.63 -12.63 -15.06
N ALA A 100 -9.47 -12.93 -16.35
CA ALA A 100 -9.49 -11.92 -17.40
C ALA A 100 -10.84 -11.17 -17.43
N GLU A 101 -11.95 -11.86 -17.20
CA GLU A 101 -13.30 -11.31 -17.18
C GLU A 101 -13.49 -10.29 -16.04
N ARG A 102 -12.81 -10.50 -14.91
CA ARG A 102 -12.85 -9.56 -13.78
C ARG A 102 -11.96 -8.34 -13.99
N ALA A 103 -10.92 -8.46 -14.80
CA ALA A 103 -9.99 -7.36 -15.07
C ALA A 103 -10.41 -6.50 -16.27
N ALA A 104 -11.06 -7.09 -17.28
CA ALA A 104 -11.46 -6.44 -18.52
C ALA A 104 -12.33 -5.17 -18.33
N PRO A 105 -13.31 -5.10 -17.40
CA PRO A 105 -14.11 -3.89 -17.17
C PRO A 105 -13.31 -2.68 -16.66
N HIS A 106 -12.03 -2.88 -16.32
CA HIS A 106 -11.13 -1.85 -15.82
C HIS A 106 -10.00 -1.53 -16.81
N ASP A 107 -10.05 -2.07 -18.04
CA ASP A 107 -8.97 -1.97 -19.03
C ASP A 107 -7.62 -2.46 -18.46
N VAL A 108 -7.68 -3.47 -17.60
CA VAL A 108 -6.51 -4.11 -16.97
C VAL A 108 -6.35 -5.52 -17.53
N ARG A 109 -5.10 -5.92 -17.80
CA ARG A 109 -4.78 -7.27 -18.24
C ARG A 109 -4.47 -8.16 -17.04
N ALA A 110 -5.27 -9.21 -16.83
CA ALA A 110 -4.95 -10.25 -15.85
C ALA A 110 -3.77 -11.09 -16.36
N VAL A 111 -2.74 -11.26 -15.54
CA VAL A 111 -1.49 -11.95 -15.90
C VAL A 111 -1.12 -12.97 -14.83
N SER A 112 -0.13 -13.82 -15.11
CA SER A 112 0.45 -14.69 -14.07
C SER A 112 1.27 -13.88 -13.06
N LYS A 113 1.48 -14.41 -11.83
CA LYS A 113 2.33 -13.75 -10.83
C LYS A 113 3.74 -13.49 -11.38
N ARG A 114 4.33 -14.51 -12.01
CA ARG A 114 5.67 -14.42 -12.62
C ARG A 114 5.74 -13.29 -13.65
N GLU A 115 4.76 -13.25 -14.56
CA GLU A 115 4.66 -12.20 -15.59
C GLU A 115 4.50 -10.81 -14.97
N LEU A 116 3.69 -10.67 -13.92
CA LEU A 116 3.55 -9.39 -13.22
C LEU A 116 4.91 -8.87 -12.73
N PHE A 117 5.71 -9.72 -12.08
CA PHE A 117 7.00 -9.30 -11.53
C PHE A 117 8.05 -9.07 -12.61
N THR A 118 8.01 -9.81 -13.72
CA THR A 118 8.95 -9.63 -14.85
C THR A 118 8.66 -8.36 -15.67
N ASP A 119 7.38 -8.08 -15.95
CA ASP A 119 7.02 -7.08 -16.96
C ASP A 119 6.77 -5.68 -16.38
N SER A 120 6.58 -5.55 -15.06
CA SER A 120 6.26 -4.27 -14.41
C SER A 120 7.48 -3.37 -14.22
N ASP A 121 7.28 -2.06 -14.40
CA ASP A 121 8.24 -1.02 -14.02
C ASP A 121 7.95 -0.49 -12.61
N VAL A 122 6.69 -0.56 -12.20
CA VAL A 122 6.26 -0.30 -10.82
C VAL A 122 5.30 -1.40 -10.40
N ILE A 123 5.48 -1.97 -9.21
CA ILE A 123 4.54 -2.93 -8.62
C ILE A 123 3.91 -2.31 -7.40
N THR A 124 2.58 -2.38 -7.27
CA THR A 124 1.84 -1.90 -6.10
C THR A 124 0.97 -3.00 -5.49
N ILE A 125 0.93 -3.05 -4.15
CA ILE A 125 0.26 -4.12 -3.40
C ILE A 125 -1.03 -3.62 -2.77
N HIS A 126 -2.13 -4.31 -3.05
CA HIS A 126 -3.49 -4.04 -2.58
C HIS A 126 -4.23 -5.32 -2.13
N MET A 127 -3.57 -6.12 -1.29
CA MET A 127 -4.10 -7.36 -0.73
C MET A 127 -4.33 -7.23 0.78
N PRO A 128 -5.40 -7.85 1.34
CA PRO A 128 -5.52 -7.99 2.79
C PRO A 128 -4.43 -8.92 3.33
N LEU A 129 -3.99 -8.69 4.56
CA LEU A 129 -3.13 -9.64 5.28
C LEU A 129 -3.98 -10.78 5.84
N SER A 130 -3.59 -12.01 5.53
CA SER A 130 -4.13 -13.27 6.03
C SER A 130 -2.97 -14.26 6.20
N GLU A 131 -3.26 -15.46 6.67
CA GLU A 131 -2.29 -16.56 6.68
C GLU A 131 -1.76 -16.86 5.27
N THR A 132 -2.63 -16.81 4.26
CA THR A 132 -2.28 -17.10 2.86
C THR A 132 -1.57 -15.97 2.12
N THR A 133 -1.62 -14.73 2.63
CA THR A 133 -0.94 -13.59 2.02
C THR A 133 0.29 -13.12 2.79
N ARG A 134 0.58 -13.72 3.95
CA ARG A 134 1.82 -13.48 4.69
C ARG A 134 3.01 -14.05 3.90
N GLY A 135 4.03 -13.23 3.67
CA GLY A 135 5.19 -13.60 2.84
C GLY A 135 4.80 -13.94 1.41
N LEU A 136 3.67 -13.43 0.92
CA LEU A 136 3.19 -13.67 -0.44
C LEU A 136 4.21 -13.26 -1.48
N ILE A 137 4.98 -12.21 -1.21
CA ILE A 137 6.03 -11.70 -2.08
C ILE A 137 7.37 -12.00 -1.40
N GLY A 138 8.08 -13.00 -1.90
CA GLY A 138 9.36 -13.45 -1.36
C GLY A 138 10.55 -13.17 -2.29
N ALA A 139 11.72 -13.67 -1.91
CA ALA A 139 12.97 -13.49 -2.66
C ALA A 139 12.86 -13.89 -4.14
N ALA A 140 12.18 -15.01 -4.44
CA ALA A 140 11.99 -15.47 -5.82
C ALA A 140 11.15 -14.52 -6.67
N ASP A 141 10.18 -13.81 -6.07
CA ASP A 141 9.37 -12.83 -6.79
C ASP A 141 10.16 -11.54 -7.02
N LEU A 142 10.85 -11.07 -5.98
CA LEU A 142 11.68 -9.86 -6.04
C LEU A 142 12.84 -10.01 -7.04
N ALA A 143 13.42 -11.21 -7.15
CA ALA A 143 14.49 -11.51 -8.11
C ALA A 143 14.04 -11.40 -9.59
N LEU A 144 12.73 -11.55 -9.87
CA LEU A 144 12.17 -11.41 -11.22
C LEU A 144 12.00 -9.96 -11.64
N MET A 145 12.06 -9.01 -10.70
CA MET A 145 11.88 -7.59 -10.99
C MET A 145 13.04 -7.05 -11.83
N LYS A 146 12.74 -6.05 -12.65
CA LYS A 146 13.76 -5.31 -13.40
C LYS A 146 14.65 -4.54 -12.41
N PRO A 147 15.95 -4.36 -12.71
CA PRO A 147 16.81 -3.46 -11.93
C PRO A 147 16.29 -2.03 -11.82
N SER A 148 15.54 -1.57 -12.82
CA SER A 148 14.89 -0.26 -12.87
C SER A 148 13.52 -0.20 -12.18
N ALA A 149 12.99 -1.31 -11.67
CA ALA A 149 11.63 -1.38 -11.16
C ALA A 149 11.52 -0.90 -9.71
N TYR A 150 10.32 -0.47 -9.34
CA TYR A 150 9.98 0.00 -8.00
C TYR A 150 8.88 -0.86 -7.36
N LEU A 151 8.95 -1.08 -6.06
CA LEU A 151 7.88 -1.74 -5.28
C LEU A 151 7.19 -0.74 -4.36
N VAL A 152 5.86 -0.69 -4.35
CA VAL A 152 5.07 0.14 -3.43
C VAL A 152 4.14 -0.74 -2.60
N ASN A 153 4.25 -0.61 -1.27
CA ASN A 153 3.37 -1.30 -0.33
C ASN A 153 2.66 -0.29 0.56
N THR A 154 1.35 -0.14 0.33
CA THR A 154 0.43 0.60 1.19
C THR A 154 -0.65 -0.32 1.75
N SER A 155 -0.40 -1.63 1.78
CA SER A 155 -1.34 -2.64 2.29
C SER A 155 -0.98 -3.03 3.72
N ARG A 156 -0.09 -4.01 3.89
CA ARG A 156 0.44 -4.46 5.19
C ARG A 156 1.88 -4.91 4.99
N GLY A 157 2.77 -4.61 5.95
CA GLY A 157 4.18 -4.99 5.90
C GLY A 157 4.39 -6.49 5.61
N PRO A 158 3.79 -7.40 6.42
CA PRO A 158 4.10 -8.82 6.34
C PRO A 158 3.61 -9.55 5.08
N ILE A 159 3.01 -8.84 4.12
CA ILE A 159 2.70 -9.40 2.79
C ILE A 159 3.98 -9.61 1.98
N VAL A 160 4.99 -8.77 2.21
CA VAL A 160 6.33 -8.92 1.64
C VAL A 160 7.23 -9.56 2.69
N ASP A 161 8.09 -10.50 2.29
CA ASP A 161 9.18 -10.95 3.14
C ASP A 161 10.17 -9.78 3.33
N GLU A 162 10.20 -9.21 4.54
CA GLU A 162 11.02 -8.03 4.84
C GLU A 162 12.52 -8.31 4.69
N SER A 163 12.97 -9.52 5.03
CA SER A 163 14.39 -9.89 4.91
C SER A 163 14.82 -9.91 3.45
N ALA A 164 14.00 -10.52 2.58
CA ALA A 164 14.23 -10.54 1.14
C ALA A 164 14.16 -9.13 0.53
N LEU A 165 13.22 -8.29 0.98
CA LEU A 165 13.12 -6.90 0.53
C LEU A 165 14.36 -6.08 0.92
N LEU A 166 14.84 -6.23 2.14
CA LEU A 166 16.05 -5.56 2.62
C LEU A 166 17.28 -5.96 1.81
N GLU A 167 17.41 -7.24 1.46
CA GLU A 167 18.50 -7.75 0.63
C GLU A 167 18.51 -7.09 -0.76
N VAL A 168 17.41 -7.18 -1.50
CA VAL A 168 17.34 -6.60 -2.87
C VAL A 168 17.50 -5.08 -2.88
N LEU A 169 17.07 -4.37 -1.83
CA LEU A 169 17.25 -2.93 -1.71
C LEU A 169 18.71 -2.55 -1.40
N ARG A 170 19.39 -3.31 -0.54
CA ARG A 170 20.81 -3.11 -0.20
C ARG A 170 21.70 -3.36 -1.41
N GLU A 171 21.41 -4.42 -2.16
CA GLU A 171 22.14 -4.79 -3.37
C GLU A 171 21.75 -3.93 -4.58
N GLN A 172 20.73 -3.09 -4.44
CA GLN A 172 20.15 -2.30 -5.53
C GLN A 172 19.73 -3.16 -6.73
N HIS A 173 19.28 -4.40 -6.45
CA HIS A 173 18.68 -5.28 -7.45
C HIS A 173 17.35 -4.74 -7.99
N ILE A 174 16.72 -3.84 -7.25
CA ILE A 174 15.60 -3.00 -7.71
C ILE A 174 15.90 -1.52 -7.42
N ALA A 175 15.27 -0.63 -8.18
CA ALA A 175 15.53 0.81 -8.10
C ALA A 175 15.09 1.44 -6.78
N GLY A 176 14.07 0.87 -6.12
CA GLY A 176 13.68 1.27 -4.78
C GLY A 176 12.32 0.77 -4.32
N ALA A 177 11.96 1.13 -3.09
CA ALA A 177 10.66 0.80 -2.51
C ALA A 177 9.98 1.97 -1.79
N GLY A 178 8.67 2.09 -1.97
CA GLY A 178 7.81 3.02 -1.24
C GLY A 178 6.95 2.25 -0.23
N LEU A 179 7.13 2.52 1.06
CA LEU A 179 6.47 1.77 2.14
C LEU A 179 5.70 2.73 3.05
N ASP A 180 4.39 2.49 3.21
CA ASP A 180 3.56 3.16 4.23
C ASP A 180 3.24 2.21 5.41
N VAL A 181 3.70 0.96 5.35
CA VAL A 181 3.35 -0.09 6.32
C VAL A 181 4.56 -0.97 6.59
N TYR A 182 4.62 -1.52 7.80
CA TYR A 182 5.78 -2.26 8.31
C TYR A 182 5.37 -3.52 9.07
N ASP A 183 6.31 -4.43 9.29
CA ASP A 183 6.07 -5.64 10.10
C ASP A 183 5.82 -5.30 11.57
N VAL A 184 6.60 -4.33 12.08
CA VAL A 184 6.46 -3.76 13.41
C VAL A 184 6.17 -2.26 13.28
N GLU A 185 5.07 -1.83 13.87
CA GLU A 185 4.64 -0.43 13.88
C GLU A 185 4.46 0.05 15.33
N PRO A 186 5.09 1.17 15.73
CA PRO A 186 5.95 2.05 14.93
C PRO A 186 7.27 1.39 14.50
N LEU A 187 7.79 1.81 13.33
CA LEU A 187 9.07 1.30 12.81
C LEU A 187 10.21 1.53 13.83
N PRO A 188 10.94 0.49 14.29
CA PRO A 188 12.02 0.66 15.27
C PRO A 188 13.08 1.67 14.83
N ILE A 189 13.68 2.39 15.78
CA ILE A 189 14.59 3.52 15.48
C ILE A 189 15.89 3.06 14.78
N ASP A 190 16.32 1.85 15.07
CA ASP A 190 17.49 1.16 14.54
C ASP A 190 17.17 0.28 13.32
N HIS A 191 15.92 0.32 12.82
CA HIS A 191 15.50 -0.52 11.72
C HIS A 191 16.26 -0.18 10.42
N PRO A 192 16.82 -1.18 9.70
CA PRO A 192 17.66 -0.93 8.52
C PRO A 192 17.02 -0.09 7.42
N LEU A 193 15.70 -0.24 7.20
CA LEU A 193 14.94 0.54 6.21
C LEU A 193 15.18 2.05 6.37
N ARG A 194 15.33 2.54 7.61
CA ARG A 194 15.51 3.98 7.90
C ARG A 194 16.77 4.60 7.28
N THR A 195 17.71 3.77 6.85
CA THR A 195 19.02 4.21 6.31
C THR A 195 19.20 3.91 4.82
N LEU A 196 18.30 3.15 4.21
CA LEU A 196 18.38 2.80 2.78
C LEU A 196 17.95 3.98 1.92
N ARG A 197 18.88 4.48 1.08
CA ARG A 197 18.69 5.70 0.28
C ARG A 197 17.68 5.56 -0.86
N ASN A 198 17.41 4.33 -1.29
CA ASN A 198 16.44 3.97 -2.32
C ASN A 198 15.07 3.60 -1.73
N THR A 199 14.70 4.21 -0.59
CA THR A 199 13.37 4.03 0.00
C THR A 199 12.63 5.35 0.19
N LEU A 200 11.30 5.30 0.07
CA LEU A 200 10.39 6.35 0.49
C LEU A 200 9.50 5.77 1.60
N LEU A 201 9.68 6.25 2.83
CA LEU A 201 9.04 5.69 4.02
C LEU A 201 8.01 6.67 4.58
N LEU A 202 6.77 6.22 4.70
CA LEU A 202 5.67 6.95 5.33
C LEU A 202 5.16 6.20 6.57
N PRO A 203 4.67 6.90 7.61
CA PRO A 203 4.36 6.28 8.91
C PRO A 203 2.91 5.83 9.02
N HIS A 204 2.42 5.01 8.08
CA HIS A 204 1.05 4.48 8.06
C HIS A 204 -0.03 5.56 8.04
N ILE A 205 0.08 6.46 7.05
CA ILE A 205 -0.81 7.61 6.90
C ILE A 205 -1.93 7.40 5.90
N GLY A 206 -2.06 6.21 5.31
CA GLY A 206 -3.08 5.84 4.34
C GLY A 206 -4.52 6.31 4.61
N TYR A 207 -4.95 6.24 5.88
CA TYR A 207 -6.27 6.71 6.32
C TYR A 207 -6.19 7.96 7.23
N VAL A 208 -5.00 8.54 7.38
CA VAL A 208 -4.74 9.72 8.23
C VAL A 208 -4.94 10.98 7.40
N THR A 209 -6.20 11.26 7.08
CA THR A 209 -6.63 12.50 6.41
C THR A 209 -7.57 13.28 7.30
N THR A 210 -7.59 14.61 7.14
CA THR A 210 -8.51 15.49 7.89
C THR A 210 -9.96 15.06 7.73
N ASP A 211 -10.39 14.68 6.52
CA ASP A 211 -11.76 14.25 6.23
C ASP A 211 -12.07 12.87 6.82
N GLY A 212 -11.10 11.95 6.76
CA GLY A 212 -11.21 10.64 7.38
C GLY A 212 -11.36 10.75 8.89
N TYR A 213 -10.49 11.53 9.54
CA TYR A 213 -10.53 11.77 10.98
C TYR A 213 -11.82 12.48 11.41
N ARG A 214 -12.27 13.48 10.65
CA ARG A 214 -13.56 14.14 10.91
C ARG A 214 -14.71 13.14 10.93
N THR A 215 -14.71 12.16 10.03
CA THR A 215 -15.73 11.11 10.00
C THR A 215 -15.58 10.13 11.17
N PHE A 216 -14.37 9.59 11.35
CA PHE A 216 -14.10 8.57 12.36
C PHE A 216 -14.37 9.07 13.77
N TYR A 217 -13.78 10.20 14.16
CA TYR A 217 -13.92 10.71 15.53
C TYR A 217 -15.35 11.15 15.83
N LYS A 218 -16.06 11.75 14.86
CA LYS A 218 -17.48 12.06 15.03
C LYS A 218 -18.29 10.80 15.31
N GLN A 219 -18.10 9.75 14.52
CA GLN A 219 -18.86 8.51 14.66
C GLN A 219 -18.48 7.70 15.90
N ILE A 220 -17.22 7.76 16.34
CA ILE A 220 -16.80 7.17 17.63
C ILE A 220 -17.58 7.82 18.77
N ILE A 221 -17.71 9.14 18.79
CA ILE A 221 -18.49 9.84 19.82
C ILE A 221 -19.97 9.45 19.75
N GLU A 222 -20.55 9.42 18.54
CA GLU A 222 -21.92 8.96 18.33
C GLU A 222 -22.13 7.50 18.81
N ASP A 223 -21.17 6.59 18.56
CA ASP A 223 -21.21 5.18 19.00
C ASP A 223 -21.22 5.07 20.53
N ILE A 224 -20.33 5.82 21.20
CA ILE A 224 -20.20 5.83 22.66
C ILE A 224 -21.49 6.37 23.31
N LEU A 225 -22.05 7.46 22.79
CA LEU A 225 -23.28 8.05 23.31
C LEU A 225 -24.47 7.09 23.15
N ALA A 226 -24.63 6.51 21.96
CA ALA A 226 -25.72 5.56 21.70
C ALA A 226 -25.60 4.30 22.57
N TRP A 227 -24.38 3.79 22.78
CA TRP A 227 -24.15 2.68 23.72
C TRP A 227 -24.52 3.07 25.16
N HIS A 228 -24.15 4.27 25.62
CA HIS A 228 -24.48 4.75 26.96
C HIS A 228 -26.00 4.87 27.18
N GLU A 229 -26.75 5.24 26.14
CA GLU A 229 -28.22 5.32 26.14
C GLU A 229 -28.92 3.95 25.99
N GLY A 230 -28.16 2.85 25.86
CA GLY A 230 -28.70 1.51 25.67
C GLY A 230 -29.19 1.22 24.25
N THR A 231 -28.83 2.05 23.27
CA THR A 231 -29.23 1.92 21.86
C THR A 231 -28.00 1.88 20.91
N PRO A 232 -27.03 0.97 21.11
CA PRO A 232 -25.78 0.99 20.36
C PRO A 232 -26.02 0.93 18.84
N VAL A 233 -25.30 1.79 18.11
CA VAL A 233 -25.35 1.88 16.65
C VAL A 233 -24.06 1.35 16.03
N ARG A 234 -24.11 1.00 14.74
CA ARG A 234 -22.96 0.50 13.97
C ARG A 234 -22.20 -0.67 14.64
N VAL A 235 -22.94 -1.54 15.31
CA VAL A 235 -22.43 -2.75 15.96
C VAL A 235 -21.84 -3.72 14.92
N LEU A 236 -20.72 -4.38 15.27
CA LEU A 236 -19.98 -5.35 14.45
C LEU A 236 -20.18 -6.80 14.89
#